data_AF-A0A6P1UCM6-F1
#
_entry.id   AF-A0A6P1UCM6-F1
#
_cell.length_a   1.000
_cell.length_b   1.000
_cell.length_c   1.000
_cell.angle_alpha   90.00
_cell.angle_beta   90.00
_cell.angle_gamma   90.00
#
_symmetry.space_group_name_H-M   'P 1'
#
loop_
_entity.id
_entity.type
_entity.pdbx_description
1 polymer ?
#
loop_
_entity_poly.entity_id
_entity_poly.type
_entity_poly.pdbx_seq_one_letter_code
_entity_poly.pdbx_strand_id
1 'polypeptide(L)'
;MAGLPAQQGKLWRTVNFTQAKLDNLLKTYTAAQSNGTPVSWPAYSSASHKGEAYSTNVVFVIQSLSGRNIERLSFSPQEAETLLPRGARFTVTEPPRRISGKWYIDLQELPHEP
;
A
#
# COMPACT_ATOMS: atom_id res chain seq x y z
N MET A 1 -4.85 -1.52 -17.77
CA MET A 1 -5.69 -1.23 -16.58
C MET A 1 -7.07 -0.71 -16.95
N ALA A 2 -7.23 0.11 -18.01
CA ALA A 2 -8.56 0.46 -18.53
C ALA A 2 -9.33 -0.82 -18.92
N GLY A 3 -10.49 -1.06 -18.32
CA GLY A 3 -11.35 -2.24 -18.56
C GLY A 3 -11.45 -3.24 -17.41
N LEU A 4 -10.60 -3.15 -16.37
CA LEU A 4 -10.72 -3.98 -15.17
C LEU A 4 -11.64 -3.34 -14.13
N PRO A 5 -12.42 -4.13 -13.37
CA PRO A 5 -13.27 -3.59 -12.31
C PRO A 5 -12.41 -2.90 -11.25
N ALA A 6 -12.88 -1.72 -10.82
CA ALA A 6 -12.25 -0.99 -9.74
C ALA A 6 -12.43 -1.76 -8.43
N GLN A 7 -11.35 -1.94 -7.69
CA GLN A 7 -11.34 -2.47 -6.34
C GLN A 7 -11.11 -1.29 -5.38
N GLN A 8 -12.21 -0.77 -4.86
CA GLN A 8 -12.20 0.19 -3.76
C GLN A 8 -12.23 -0.53 -2.41
N GLY A 9 -11.69 0.10 -1.39
CA GLY A 9 -11.70 -0.43 -0.04
C GLY A 9 -10.32 -0.68 0.54
N LYS A 10 -10.31 -1.36 1.69
CA LYS A 10 -9.10 -1.65 2.44
C LYS A 10 -8.30 -2.76 1.75
N LEU A 11 -7.03 -2.48 1.49
CA LEU A 11 -6.04 -3.41 0.95
C LEU A 11 -4.84 -3.49 1.89
N TRP A 12 -4.11 -4.58 1.80
CA TRP A 12 -2.89 -4.84 2.54
C TRP A 12 -1.76 -5.12 1.56
N ARG A 13 -0.65 -4.41 1.72
CA ARG A 13 0.61 -4.73 1.05
C ARG A 13 1.65 -4.99 2.12
N THR A 14 2.33 -6.13 2.02
CA THR A 14 3.37 -6.49 2.96
C THR A 14 4.71 -6.60 2.26
N VAL A 15 5.77 -6.09 2.89
CA VAL A 15 7.11 -6.01 2.29
C VAL A 15 8.15 -6.26 3.37
N ASN A 16 9.27 -6.87 2.98
CA ASN A 16 10.46 -6.95 3.81
C ASN A 16 11.49 -5.89 3.38
N PHE A 17 11.90 -5.06 4.32
CA PHE A 17 12.99 -4.10 4.15
C PHE A 17 14.19 -4.48 5.01
N THR A 18 15.40 -4.26 4.49
CA THR A 18 16.62 -4.21 5.33
C THR A 18 16.51 -3.05 6.32
N GLN A 19 17.19 -3.11 7.47
CA GLN A 19 17.11 -2.08 8.51
C GLN A 19 17.32 -0.65 7.96
N ALA A 20 18.38 -0.41 7.18
CA ALA A 20 18.65 0.92 6.60
C ALA A 20 17.52 1.43 5.66
N LYS A 21 16.84 0.53 4.94
CA LYS A 21 15.69 0.91 4.09
C LYS A 21 14.46 1.17 4.94
N LEU A 22 14.27 0.39 6.01
CA LEU A 22 13.20 0.59 6.97
C LEU A 22 13.33 1.94 7.68
N ASP A 23 14.53 2.31 8.14
CA ASP A 23 14.75 3.59 8.81
C ASP A 23 14.44 4.77 7.90
N ASN A 24 14.89 4.71 6.64
CA ASN A 24 14.57 5.72 5.63
C ASN A 24 13.08 5.78 5.29
N LEU A 25 12.42 4.60 5.21
CA LEU A 25 10.98 4.51 5.00
C LEU A 25 10.24 5.20 6.14
N LEU A 26 10.51 4.83 7.39
CA LEU A 26 9.85 5.39 8.56
C LEU A 26 10.08 6.90 8.66
N LYS A 27 11.32 7.38 8.44
CA LYS A 27 11.60 8.82 8.39
C LYS A 27 10.75 9.54 7.36
N THR A 28 10.64 8.98 6.15
CA THR A 28 9.87 9.58 5.05
C THR A 28 8.38 9.63 5.38
N TYR A 29 7.81 8.53 5.87
CA TYR A 29 6.37 8.44 6.11
C TYR A 29 5.94 9.18 7.37
N THR A 30 6.78 9.24 8.41
CA THR A 30 6.54 10.10 9.58
C THR A 30 6.54 11.57 9.17
N ALA A 31 7.52 12.02 8.37
CA ALA A 31 7.55 13.39 7.87
C ALA A 31 6.35 13.70 6.97
N ALA A 32 5.97 12.76 6.11
CA ALA A 32 4.80 12.88 5.25
C ALA A 32 3.51 13.07 6.05
N GLN A 33 3.32 12.27 7.09
CA GLN A 33 2.19 12.37 8.02
C GLN A 33 2.18 13.73 8.73
N SER A 34 3.31 14.14 9.32
CA SER A 34 3.36 15.37 10.12
C SER A 34 3.17 16.63 9.29
N ASN A 35 3.64 16.64 8.03
CA ASN A 35 3.56 17.80 7.15
C ASN A 35 2.36 17.76 6.19
N GLY A 36 1.53 16.71 6.26
CA GLY A 36 0.41 16.50 5.32
C GLY A 36 0.86 16.37 3.85
N THR A 37 2.10 15.97 3.61
CA THR A 37 2.65 15.85 2.24
C THR A 37 2.35 14.46 1.68
N PRO A 38 1.81 14.34 0.45
CA PRO A 38 1.52 13.04 -0.12
C PRO A 38 2.81 12.26 -0.43
N VAL A 39 2.77 10.94 -0.22
CA VAL A 39 3.77 10.01 -0.74
C VAL A 39 3.32 9.50 -2.11
N SER A 40 4.26 9.30 -3.04
CA SER A 40 3.96 8.76 -4.38
C SER A 40 4.66 7.43 -4.59
N TRP A 41 3.95 6.48 -5.19
CA TRP A 41 4.49 5.18 -5.58
C TRP A 41 4.74 5.18 -7.09
N PRO A 42 6.01 5.30 -7.54
CA PRO A 42 6.34 5.52 -8.95
C PRO A 42 6.20 4.27 -9.83
N ALA A 43 5.84 3.12 -9.25
CA ALA A 43 5.69 1.85 -9.94
C ALA A 43 4.33 1.22 -9.61
N TYR A 44 3.89 0.31 -10.46
CA TYR A 44 2.75 -0.56 -10.14
C TYR A 44 3.05 -1.32 -8.84
N SER A 45 2.05 -1.40 -7.98
CA SER A 45 2.20 -2.01 -6.66
C SER A 45 1.09 -3.00 -6.38
N SER A 46 1.47 -4.24 -6.08
CA SER A 46 0.53 -5.29 -5.68
C SER A 46 0.10 -5.12 -4.23
N ALA A 47 -1.19 -5.31 -3.98
CA ALA A 47 -1.79 -5.43 -2.66
C ALA A 47 -2.83 -6.56 -2.68
N SER A 48 -3.33 -6.96 -1.53
CA SER A 48 -4.39 -7.98 -1.41
C SER A 48 -5.52 -7.47 -0.54
N HIS A 49 -6.74 -7.97 -0.76
CA HIS A 49 -7.87 -7.73 0.12
C HIS A 49 -8.01 -8.81 1.21
N LYS A 50 -7.13 -9.83 1.24
CA LYS A 50 -7.18 -10.95 2.20
C LYS A 50 -6.43 -10.73 3.52
N GLY A 51 -5.73 -9.60 3.67
CA GLY A 51 -5.02 -9.25 4.90
C GLY A 51 -3.49 -9.29 4.79
N GLU A 52 -2.81 -9.28 5.94
CA GLU A 52 -1.35 -9.28 6.00
C GLU A 52 -0.73 -10.66 5.80
N ALA A 53 0.49 -10.72 5.26
CA ALA A 53 1.31 -11.92 5.28
C ALA A 53 2.10 -12.06 6.59
N TYR A 54 2.24 -13.29 7.08
CA TYR A 54 2.86 -13.58 8.38
C TYR A 54 4.36 -13.23 8.46
N SER A 55 5.12 -13.35 7.37
CA SER A 55 6.60 -13.31 7.36
C SER A 55 7.21 -11.97 6.92
N THR A 56 6.57 -10.84 7.25
CA THR A 56 7.01 -9.50 6.81
C THR A 56 7.29 -8.54 7.97
N ASN A 57 8.15 -7.54 7.74
CA ASN A 57 8.45 -6.51 8.74
C ASN A 57 7.70 -5.18 8.54
N VAL A 58 7.11 -4.95 7.37
CA VAL A 58 6.26 -3.78 7.07
C VAL A 58 4.93 -4.20 6.47
N VAL A 59 3.86 -3.61 6.97
CA VAL A 59 2.49 -3.74 6.49
C VAL A 59 1.96 -2.35 6.13
N PHE A 60 1.67 -2.13 4.85
CA PHE A 60 0.90 -0.99 4.38
C PHE A 60 -0.58 -1.34 4.40
N VAL A 61 -1.37 -0.53 5.10
CA VAL A 61 -2.82 -0.63 5.14
C VAL A 61 -3.38 0.49 4.29
N ILE A 62 -3.99 0.16 3.16
CA ILE A 62 -4.28 1.11 2.08
C ILE A 62 -5.78 1.19 1.90
N GLN A 63 -6.36 2.37 2.10
CA GLN A 63 -7.71 2.66 1.63
C GLN A 63 -7.62 3.05 0.16
N SER A 64 -7.86 2.08 -0.71
CA SER A 64 -7.77 2.19 -2.17
C SER A 64 -9.03 2.80 -2.77
N LEU A 65 -8.83 3.65 -3.78
CA LEU A 65 -9.84 4.22 -4.67
C LEU A 65 -9.70 3.68 -6.09
N SER A 66 -8.47 3.37 -6.52
CA SER A 66 -8.15 3.12 -7.94
C SER A 66 -7.56 1.73 -8.23
N GLY A 67 -7.39 0.89 -7.22
CA GLY A 67 -6.94 -0.50 -7.38
C GLY A 67 -7.74 -1.26 -8.43
N ARG A 68 -7.11 -2.24 -9.08
CA ARG A 68 -7.75 -3.14 -10.03
C ARG A 68 -7.60 -4.58 -9.58
N ASN A 69 -8.71 -5.26 -9.35
CA ASN A 69 -8.68 -6.68 -9.01
C ASN A 69 -8.20 -7.48 -10.23
N ILE A 70 -7.10 -8.20 -10.07
CA ILE A 70 -6.51 -9.06 -11.10
C ILE A 70 -6.56 -10.53 -10.73
N GLU A 71 -7.31 -10.91 -9.69
CA GLU A 71 -7.50 -12.29 -9.22
C GLU A 71 -7.85 -13.24 -10.36
N ARG A 72 -8.78 -12.86 -11.25
CA ARG A 72 -9.21 -13.70 -12.39
C ARG A 72 -8.17 -13.83 -13.51
N LEU A 73 -7.12 -13.03 -13.47
CA LEU A 73 -6.03 -13.01 -14.45
C LEU A 73 -4.72 -13.54 -13.88
N SER A 74 -4.65 -13.73 -12.56
CA SER A 74 -3.47 -14.25 -11.89
C SER A 74 -3.41 -15.77 -12.03
N PHE A 75 -2.19 -16.30 -12.19
CA PHE A 75 -1.92 -17.74 -12.07
C PHE A 75 -2.24 -18.27 -10.66
N SER A 76 -2.32 -17.38 -9.67
CA SER A 76 -2.63 -17.66 -8.27
C SER A 76 -3.84 -16.83 -7.81
N PRO A 77 -5.08 -17.15 -8.24
CA PRO A 77 -6.27 -16.38 -7.87
C PRO A 77 -6.48 -16.32 -6.34
N GLN A 78 -5.98 -17.32 -5.61
CA GLN A 78 -6.06 -17.35 -4.16
C GLN A 78 -5.33 -16.17 -3.48
N GLU A 79 -4.40 -15.49 -4.15
CA GLU A 79 -3.69 -14.32 -3.61
C GLU A 79 -4.57 -13.06 -3.56
N ALA A 80 -5.72 -13.06 -4.25
CA ALA A 80 -6.67 -11.94 -4.23
C ALA A 80 -6.01 -10.60 -4.62
N GLU A 81 -5.10 -10.68 -5.59
CA GLU A 81 -4.21 -9.59 -5.95
C GLU A 81 -4.98 -8.43 -6.56
N THR A 82 -4.68 -7.24 -6.05
CA THR A 82 -5.15 -5.95 -6.53
C THR A 82 -3.93 -5.12 -6.92
N LEU A 83 -3.91 -4.67 -8.18
CA LEU A 83 -2.84 -3.84 -8.69
C LEU A 83 -3.19 -2.36 -8.52
N LEU A 84 -2.31 -1.62 -7.85
CA LEU A 84 -2.37 -0.16 -7.76
C LEU A 84 -1.61 0.46 -8.95
N PRO A 85 -2.12 1.55 -9.54
CA PRO A 85 -1.47 2.19 -10.68
C PRO A 85 -0.12 2.78 -10.32
N ARG A 86 0.74 2.89 -11.34
CA ARG A 86 1.92 3.75 -11.28
C ARG A 86 1.51 5.19 -11.00
N GLY A 87 2.23 5.85 -10.11
CA GLY A 87 2.02 7.24 -9.76
C GLY A 87 0.90 7.44 -8.74
N ALA A 88 0.35 6.37 -8.17
CA ALA A 88 -0.61 6.47 -7.08
C ALA A 88 -0.03 7.33 -5.94
N ARG A 89 -0.85 8.23 -5.43
CA ARG A 89 -0.49 9.18 -4.36
C ARG A 89 -1.30 8.86 -3.12
N PHE A 90 -0.68 8.96 -1.96
CA PHE A 90 -1.31 8.62 -0.70
C PHE A 90 -1.02 9.67 0.36
N THR A 91 -2.02 9.96 1.19
CA THR A 91 -1.82 10.61 2.48
C THR A 91 -1.55 9.55 3.53
N VAL A 92 -0.56 9.78 4.39
CA VAL A 92 -0.32 8.95 5.57
C VAL A 92 -1.27 9.41 6.66
N THR A 93 -2.22 8.56 7.06
CA THR A 93 -3.33 8.97 7.93
C THR A 93 -2.98 8.91 9.42
N GLU A 94 -2.09 7.99 9.78
CA GLU A 94 -1.65 7.77 11.16
C GLU A 94 -0.12 7.71 11.23
N PRO A 95 0.50 8.13 12.35
CA PRO A 95 1.93 7.93 12.54
C PRO A 95 2.30 6.44 12.38
N PRO A 96 3.42 6.11 11.68
CA PRO A 96 3.89 4.74 11.60
C PRO A 96 3.99 4.11 13.00
N ARG A 97 3.42 2.92 13.17
CA ARG A 97 3.26 2.27 14.48
C ARG A 97 3.75 0.84 14.45
N ARG A 98 4.32 0.38 15.57
CA ARG A 98 4.83 -0.99 15.67
C ARG A 98 3.86 -1.87 16.45
N ILE A 99 3.41 -2.97 15.85
CA ILE A 99 2.53 -3.97 16.48
C ILE A 99 3.10 -5.35 16.22
N SER A 100 3.21 -6.16 17.28
CA SER A 100 3.67 -7.56 17.19
C SER A 100 4.96 -7.72 16.38
N GLY A 101 5.90 -6.78 16.53
CA GLY A 101 7.19 -6.77 15.84
C GLY A 101 7.21 -6.15 14.44
N LYS A 102 6.05 -5.86 13.83
CA LYS A 102 5.93 -5.29 12.48
C LYS A 102 5.59 -3.81 12.51
N TRP A 103 5.99 -3.07 11.47
CA TRP A 103 5.59 -1.68 11.27
C TRP A 103 4.35 -1.59 10.40
N TYR A 104 3.35 -0.85 10.87
CA TYR A 104 2.13 -0.53 10.15
C TYR A 104 2.18 0.92 9.67
N ILE A 105 1.82 1.10 8.40
CA ILE A 105 1.73 2.40 7.73
C ILE A 105 0.34 2.49 7.10
N ASP A 106 -0.51 3.34 7.68
CA ASP A 106 -1.88 3.54 7.23
C ASP A 106 -1.93 4.65 6.17
N LEU A 107 -2.50 4.33 5.00
CA LEU A 107 -2.51 5.14 3.80
C LEU A 107 -3.93 5.34 3.27
N GLN A 108 -4.24 6.57 2.88
CA GLN A 108 -5.44 6.93 2.13
C GLN A 108 -5.03 7.32 0.71
N GLU A 109 -5.51 6.59 -0.30
CA GLU A 109 -5.26 6.96 -1.69
C GLU A 109 -5.96 8.29 -2.02
N LEU A 110 -5.23 9.15 -2.72
CA LEU A 110 -5.73 10.41 -3.26
C LEU A 110 -6.28 10.19 -4.68
N PRO A 111 -7.32 10.94 -5.10
CA PRO A 111 -7.78 10.92 -6.48
C PRO A 111 -6.63 11.25 -7.44
N HIS A 112 -6.59 10.57 -8.59
CA HIS A 112 -5.72 10.99 -9.68
C HIS A 112 -6.20 12.35 -10.20
N GLU A 113 -5.34 13.36 -10.13
CA GLU A 113 -5.56 14.61 -10.87
C GLU A 113 -5.49 14.29 -12.37
N PRO A 114 -6.47 14.77 -13.17
CA PRO A 114 -6.54 14.51 -14.61
C PRO A 114 -5.40 15.15 -15.40
#